data_AF-B5I2F0-F1
#
_entry.id   AF-B5I2F0-F1
#
_cell.length_a   1.000
_cell.length_b   1.000
_cell.length_c   1.000
_cell.angle_alpha   90.00
_cell.angle_beta   90.00
_cell.angle_gamma   90.00
#
_symmetry.space_group_name_H-M   'P 1'
#
loop_
_entity.id
_entity.type
_entity.pdbx_description
1 polymer ?
#
loop_
_entity_poly.entity_id
_entity_poly.type
_entity_poly.pdbx_seq_one_letter_code
_entity_poly.pdbx_strand_id
1 'polypeptide(L)'
;MLAALAGQTLGKALVRATLTSLRAPPLRLPRRSEPLGTLGDGKRRPPLAGPHQSTRTPTTGGRPFESGIDMATKKSGIRGLGSAAAAGAAFAAGALTIAAAYQHWQGVYAARVQRLEIQRARLTDYQRLQLRLLDKAIDDPQLAAVMSTIETASAAERRQFLFANALYVNAVFGYRIGVADLDELRGHLRILVRNTVFRAYWEATRPHRASLRDDTEEGRVGRMVDSLIRDLDESDTDEWWVVGEPPG
;
A
#
# COMPACT_ATOMS: atom_id res chain seq x y z
N MET A 1 11.37 -6.82 16.98
CA MET A 1 12.80 -6.49 17.18
C MET A 1 13.30 -5.19 16.56
N LEU A 2 12.44 -4.35 15.98
CA LEU A 2 12.80 -2.97 15.57
C LEU A 2 12.46 -1.89 16.63
N ALA A 3 11.75 -2.25 17.69
CA ALA A 3 11.38 -1.33 18.76
C ALA A 3 12.50 -1.10 19.80
N ALA A 4 13.48 -1.99 19.91
CA ALA A 4 14.51 -1.91 20.96
C ALA A 4 15.77 -1.11 20.56
N LEU A 5 15.86 -0.59 19.32
CA LEU A 5 16.96 0.28 18.86
C LEU A 5 16.47 1.63 18.29
N ALA A 6 15.21 1.99 18.50
CA ALA A 6 14.63 3.27 18.07
C ALA A 6 14.86 4.40 19.09
N GLY A 7 16.03 4.42 19.73
CA GLY A 7 16.35 5.33 20.82
C GLY A 7 17.74 5.93 20.69
N GLN A 8 18.11 6.48 19.54
CA GLN A 8 19.21 7.44 19.46
C GLN A 8 19.08 8.34 18.22
N THR A 9 18.85 9.61 18.51
CA THR A 9 18.82 10.75 17.61
C THR A 9 20.17 10.91 16.92
N LEU A 10 20.26 10.67 15.61
CA LEU A 10 21.44 11.11 14.85
C LEU A 10 21.16 12.48 14.24
N GLY A 11 21.85 13.46 14.80
CA GLY A 11 21.86 14.84 14.34
C GLY A 11 22.29 14.97 12.89
N LYS A 12 21.83 16.07 12.30
CA LYS A 12 22.17 16.58 10.98
C LYS A 12 23.70 16.56 10.79
N ALA A 13 24.19 15.65 9.95
CA ALA A 13 25.53 15.73 9.39
C ALA A 13 25.44 15.61 7.87
N LEU A 14 25.67 16.75 7.23
CA LEU A 14 25.76 16.97 5.80
C LEU A 14 26.97 16.21 5.25
N VAL A 15 26.76 15.20 4.40
CA VAL A 15 27.85 14.62 3.60
C VAL A 15 27.47 14.69 2.13
N ARG A 16 28.12 15.62 1.45
CA ARG A 16 28.14 15.84 0.01
C ARG A 16 28.86 14.65 -0.63
N ALA A 17 28.11 13.77 -1.31
CA ALA A 17 28.68 12.73 -2.15
C ALA A 17 28.38 13.03 -3.63
N THR A 18 29.45 13.12 -4.40
CA THR A 18 29.55 13.43 -5.82
C THR A 18 28.85 12.38 -6.69
N LEU A 19 28.00 12.87 -7.59
CA LEU A 19 27.36 12.11 -8.66
C LEU A 19 28.40 11.66 -9.68
N THR A 20 28.68 10.36 -9.75
CA THR A 20 29.29 9.76 -10.95
C THR A 20 28.35 8.69 -11.49
N SER A 21 27.83 9.02 -12.67
CA SER A 21 26.93 8.27 -13.54
C SER A 21 27.25 6.77 -13.68
N LEU A 22 26.29 5.92 -13.30
CA LEU A 22 26.17 4.55 -13.82
C LEU A 22 24.80 4.41 -14.50
N ARG A 23 24.83 4.56 -15.83
CA ARG A 23 23.71 4.40 -16.74
C ARG A 23 23.39 2.91 -16.91
N ALA A 24 22.25 2.46 -16.38
CA ALA A 24 21.75 1.11 -16.64
C ALA A 24 21.24 0.99 -18.10
N PRO A 25 21.47 -0.14 -18.79
CA PRO A 25 20.93 -0.37 -20.13
C PRO A 25 19.41 -0.61 -20.09
N PRO A 26 18.67 -0.28 -21.18
CA PRO A 26 17.21 -0.38 -21.18
C PRO A 26 16.74 -1.84 -21.21
N LEU A 27 15.76 -2.15 -20.36
CA LEU A 27 15.04 -3.42 -20.33
C LEU A 27 14.23 -3.61 -21.61
N ARG A 28 14.51 -4.68 -22.37
CA ARG A 28 13.66 -5.15 -23.47
C ARG A 28 12.44 -5.86 -22.88
N LEU A 29 11.25 -5.28 -23.07
CA LEU A 29 9.98 -5.96 -22.79
C LEU A 29 9.67 -7.02 -23.87
N PRO A 30 9.13 -8.20 -23.51
CA PRO A 30 8.68 -9.18 -24.49
C PRO A 30 7.42 -8.71 -25.22
N ARG A 31 7.38 -9.08 -26.50
CA ARG A 31 6.35 -8.79 -27.50
C ARG A 31 4.99 -9.36 -27.06
N ARG A 32 3.97 -8.50 -27.05
CA ARG A 32 2.55 -8.84 -26.84
C ARG A 32 2.07 -9.78 -27.96
N SER A 33 1.66 -10.99 -27.60
CA SER A 33 0.94 -11.92 -28.47
C SER A 33 -0.51 -11.46 -28.70
N GLU A 34 -1.00 -11.73 -29.90
CA GLU A 34 -2.31 -11.35 -30.45
C GLU A 34 -3.50 -11.98 -29.70
N PRO A 35 -4.70 -11.38 -29.78
CA PRO A 35 -5.90 -11.92 -29.15
C PRO A 35 -6.55 -13.02 -30.01
N LEU A 36 -6.80 -14.16 -29.35
CA LEU A 36 -7.63 -15.25 -29.84
C LEU A 36 -9.09 -14.79 -29.90
N GLY A 37 -9.70 -14.84 -31.09
CA GLY A 37 -11.12 -14.52 -31.28
C GLY A 37 -12.04 -15.57 -30.68
N THR A 38 -13.21 -15.15 -30.23
CA THR A 38 -14.42 -15.98 -30.29
C THR A 38 -15.64 -15.09 -30.56
N LEU A 39 -16.43 -15.60 -31.48
CA LEU A 39 -17.68 -15.13 -32.07
C LEU A 39 -18.86 -15.71 -31.27
N GLY A 40 -19.93 -14.93 -31.09
CA GLY A 40 -21.23 -15.45 -30.62
C GLY A 40 -22.02 -14.40 -29.84
N ASP A 41 -22.89 -13.64 -30.51
CA ASP A 41 -24.36 -13.84 -30.50
C ASP A 41 -24.99 -13.21 -29.23
N GLY A 42 -25.69 -12.08 -29.26
CA GLY A 42 -26.85 -11.79 -30.08
C GLY A 42 -28.12 -11.94 -29.23
N LYS A 43 -28.63 -10.84 -28.62
CA LYS A 43 -30.07 -10.51 -28.48
C LYS A 43 -30.38 -9.32 -27.54
N ARG A 44 -30.94 -8.28 -28.18
CA ARG A 44 -32.20 -7.58 -27.85
C ARG A 44 -32.31 -6.76 -26.55
N ARG A 45 -32.26 -5.43 -26.72
CA ARG A 45 -33.10 -4.44 -26.02
C ARG A 45 -34.55 -4.49 -26.53
N PRO A 46 -35.54 -4.02 -25.76
CA PRO A 46 -36.41 -2.92 -26.24
C PRO A 46 -36.84 -1.97 -25.08
N PRO A 47 -37.79 -1.03 -25.24
CA PRO A 47 -37.50 0.36 -25.59
C PRO A 47 -38.10 1.42 -24.62
N LEU A 48 -37.75 2.68 -24.89
CA LEU A 48 -38.35 3.89 -24.33
C LEU A 48 -39.86 3.97 -24.59
N ALA A 49 -40.60 4.38 -23.56
CA ALA A 49 -41.93 4.94 -23.68
C ALA A 49 -42.04 6.19 -22.77
N GLY A 50 -42.16 7.36 -23.38
CA GLY A 50 -43.12 8.37 -22.90
C GLY A 50 -44.39 8.26 -23.76
N PRO A 51 -45.34 9.20 -23.72
CA PRO A 51 -45.53 10.34 -22.82
C PRO A 51 -46.93 10.30 -22.16
N HIS A 52 -47.28 11.21 -21.24
CA HIS A 52 -48.65 11.73 -21.20
C HIS A 52 -48.72 13.09 -20.49
N GLN A 53 -49.25 14.04 -21.24
CA GLN A 53 -49.71 15.36 -20.82
C GLN A 53 -50.89 15.22 -19.85
N SER A 54 -50.99 16.09 -18.85
CA SER A 54 -52.26 16.38 -18.20
C SER A 54 -52.45 17.88 -18.10
N THR A 55 -53.36 18.36 -18.94
CA THR A 55 -54.03 19.65 -18.91
C THR A 55 -54.92 19.78 -17.67
N ARG A 56 -54.93 20.95 -17.02
CA ARG A 56 -56.12 21.48 -16.33
C ARG A 56 -56.14 23.02 -16.39
N THR A 57 -57.17 23.51 -17.07
CA THR A 57 -57.76 24.85 -16.92
C THR A 57 -58.56 24.92 -15.61
N PRO A 58 -58.93 26.15 -15.17
CA PRO A 58 -60.34 26.50 -15.31
C PRO A 58 -60.56 27.91 -15.89
N THR A 59 -61.65 27.99 -16.64
CA THR A 59 -62.33 29.16 -17.21
C THR A 59 -63.25 29.84 -16.19
N THR A 60 -63.49 31.15 -16.40
CA THR A 60 -64.74 31.94 -16.20
C THR A 60 -64.34 33.36 -15.74
N GLY A 61 -64.72 34.49 -16.34
CA GLY A 61 -65.59 34.82 -17.47
C GLY A 61 -65.70 36.35 -17.61
N GLY A 62 -66.33 36.80 -18.70
CA GLY A 62 -66.96 38.14 -18.86
C GLY A 62 -66.07 39.37 -19.18
N ARG A 63 -66.17 39.89 -20.41
CA ARG A 63 -65.69 41.23 -20.86
C ARG A 63 -66.89 42.23 -20.91
N PRO A 64 -66.85 43.41 -21.59
CA PRO A 64 -65.79 44.40 -21.92
C PRO A 64 -66.20 45.88 -21.63
N PHE A 65 -65.31 46.87 -21.72
CA PHE A 65 -65.25 47.88 -22.82
C PHE A 65 -64.33 49.09 -22.50
N GLU A 66 -63.55 49.45 -23.53
CA GLU A 66 -62.81 50.67 -23.91
C GLU A 66 -62.25 51.68 -22.89
N SER A 67 -60.96 52.01 -23.05
CA SER A 67 -60.52 53.30 -23.64
C SER A 67 -59.04 53.55 -23.38
N GLY A 68 -58.28 53.77 -24.45
CA GLY A 68 -57.30 54.84 -24.47
C GLY A 68 -55.82 54.49 -24.27
N ILE A 69 -55.07 54.78 -25.35
CA ILE A 69 -53.76 55.44 -25.35
C ILE A 69 -52.62 54.75 -24.57
N ASP A 70 -51.73 54.04 -25.27
CA ASP A 70 -50.44 54.62 -25.67
C ASP A 70 -49.45 53.59 -26.22
N MET A 71 -48.76 54.05 -27.26
CA MET A 71 -47.69 53.38 -27.96
C MET A 71 -46.41 53.47 -27.14
N ALA A 72 -46.02 52.40 -26.44
CA ALA A 72 -44.73 52.33 -25.74
C ALA A 72 -43.94 51.08 -26.14
N THR A 73 -43.01 51.32 -27.07
CA THR A 73 -41.73 50.62 -27.27
C THR A 73 -41.68 49.09 -27.09
N LYS A 74 -41.55 48.40 -28.24
CA LYS A 74 -40.94 47.07 -28.36
C LYS A 74 -39.67 46.97 -27.50
N LYS A 75 -39.69 46.18 -26.43
CA LYS A 75 -38.48 45.54 -25.87
C LYS A 75 -38.48 44.07 -26.30
N SER A 76 -37.98 43.82 -27.50
CA SER A 76 -37.63 42.48 -27.96
C SER A 76 -36.23 42.56 -28.58
N GLY A 77 -35.30 41.80 -28.03
CA GLY A 77 -33.86 41.86 -28.32
C GLY A 77 -33.18 42.52 -27.13
N ILE A 78 -32.64 41.80 -26.16
CA ILE A 78 -31.53 40.84 -26.29
C ILE A 78 -31.80 39.67 -25.33
N ARG A 79 -32.38 38.56 -25.80
CA ARG A 79 -32.54 37.34 -24.98
C ARG A 79 -31.86 36.10 -25.57
N GLY A 80 -31.12 36.26 -26.67
CA GLY A 80 -30.52 35.14 -27.42
C GLY A 80 -29.00 34.97 -27.29
N LEU A 81 -28.24 36.03 -27.03
CA LEU A 81 -26.76 35.97 -26.99
C LEU A 81 -26.20 35.60 -25.61
N GLY A 82 -26.93 35.90 -24.53
CA GLY A 82 -26.49 35.62 -23.16
C GLY A 82 -26.47 34.13 -22.80
N SER A 83 -27.34 33.31 -23.41
CA SER A 83 -27.47 31.90 -23.06
C SER A 83 -26.33 31.04 -23.63
N ALA A 84 -25.88 31.30 -24.86
CA ALA A 84 -24.80 30.53 -25.48
C ALA A 84 -23.43 30.91 -24.91
N ALA A 85 -23.19 32.20 -24.66
CA ALA A 85 -21.98 32.67 -24.00
C ALA A 85 -21.89 32.19 -22.55
N ALA A 86 -23.00 32.24 -21.80
CA ALA A 86 -23.05 31.70 -20.44
C ALA A 86 -22.86 30.17 -20.40
N ALA A 87 -23.47 29.43 -21.34
CA ALA A 87 -23.26 27.99 -21.45
C ALA A 87 -21.78 27.67 -21.76
N GLY A 88 -21.17 28.34 -22.74
CA GLY A 88 -19.76 28.16 -23.09
C GLY A 88 -18.82 28.46 -21.92
N ALA A 89 -19.08 29.52 -21.15
CA ALA A 89 -18.33 29.86 -19.96
C ALA A 89 -18.48 28.78 -18.86
N ALA A 90 -19.68 28.25 -18.65
CA ALA A 90 -19.93 27.18 -17.68
C ALA A 90 -19.21 25.87 -18.08
N PHE A 91 -19.21 25.51 -19.36
CA PHE A 91 -18.45 24.37 -19.86
C PHE A 91 -16.94 24.55 -19.68
N ALA A 92 -16.40 25.73 -20.01
CA ALA A 92 -14.98 26.02 -19.81
C ALA A 92 -14.59 25.97 -18.32
N ALA A 93 -15.41 26.53 -17.44
CA ALA A 93 -15.22 26.44 -15.99
C ALA A 93 -15.25 24.98 -15.51
N GLY A 94 -16.20 24.17 -15.99
CA GLY A 94 -16.27 22.74 -15.68
C GLY A 94 -15.06 21.94 -16.18
N ALA A 95 -14.56 22.23 -17.39
CA ALA A 95 -13.36 21.60 -17.91
C ALA A 95 -12.12 21.97 -17.07
N LEU A 96 -12.01 23.23 -16.65
CA LEU A 96 -10.92 23.70 -15.79
C LEU A 96 -10.97 23.08 -14.39
N THR A 97 -12.15 22.92 -13.79
CA THR A 97 -12.27 22.26 -12.47
C THR A 97 -11.92 20.78 -12.56
N ILE A 98 -12.32 20.08 -13.63
CA ILE A 98 -11.91 18.69 -13.86
C ILE A 98 -10.39 18.59 -14.06
N ALA A 99 -9.80 19.46 -14.86
CA ALA A 99 -8.35 19.48 -15.08
C ALA A 99 -7.58 19.77 -13.79
N ALA A 100 -8.03 20.73 -12.99
CA ALA A 100 -7.44 21.06 -11.69
C ALA A 100 -7.59 19.90 -10.69
N ALA A 101 -8.76 19.26 -10.64
CA ALA A 101 -8.98 18.06 -9.83
C ALA A 101 -8.05 16.92 -10.25
N TYR A 102 -7.89 16.69 -11.56
CA TYR A 102 -6.99 15.67 -12.10
C TYR A 102 -5.53 15.95 -11.73
N GLN A 103 -5.05 17.19 -11.90
CA GLN A 103 -3.70 17.58 -11.49
C GLN A 103 -3.48 17.42 -9.98
N HIS A 104 -4.47 17.80 -9.17
CA HIS A 104 -4.42 17.62 -7.72
C HIS A 104 -4.34 16.14 -7.34
N TRP A 105 -5.21 15.29 -7.91
CA TRP A 105 -5.17 13.85 -7.70
C TRP A 105 -3.82 13.25 -8.13
N GLN A 106 -3.31 13.60 -9.30
CA GLN A 106 -1.99 13.16 -9.75
C GLN A 106 -0.88 13.57 -8.77
N GLY A 107 -0.91 14.80 -8.24
CA GLY A 107 0.03 15.26 -7.23
C GLY A 107 -0.06 14.46 -5.92
N VAL A 108 -1.28 14.16 -5.45
CA VAL A 108 -1.50 13.35 -4.24
C VAL A 108 -1.00 11.91 -4.45
N TYR A 109 -1.30 11.30 -5.59
CA TYR A 109 -0.81 9.97 -5.94
C TYR A 109 0.71 9.93 -6.04
N ALA A 110 1.32 10.88 -6.77
CA ALA A 110 2.76 10.98 -6.91
C ALA A 110 3.45 11.18 -5.55
N ALA A 111 2.91 12.05 -4.68
CA ALA A 111 3.44 12.26 -3.34
C ALA A 111 3.29 11.02 -2.45
N ARG A 112 2.22 10.22 -2.61
CA ARG A 112 2.05 8.96 -1.90
C ARG A 112 3.07 7.92 -2.36
N VAL A 113 3.23 7.74 -3.67
CA VAL A 113 4.23 6.82 -4.25
C VAL A 113 5.63 7.23 -3.80
N GLN A 114 5.98 8.51 -3.92
CA GLN A 114 7.28 9.01 -3.47
C GLN A 114 7.55 8.76 -1.99
N ARG A 115 6.54 8.95 -1.12
CA ARG A 115 6.67 8.61 0.31
C ARG A 115 6.94 7.14 0.55
N LEU A 116 6.24 6.25 -0.16
CA LEU A 116 6.46 4.80 -0.07
C LEU A 116 7.85 4.41 -0.56
N GLU A 117 8.32 4.99 -1.67
CA GLU A 117 9.66 4.73 -2.20
C GLU A 117 10.75 5.22 -1.25
N ILE A 118 10.60 6.40 -0.65
CA ILE A 118 11.52 6.90 0.39
C ILE A 118 11.51 5.98 1.61
N GLN A 119 10.33 5.52 2.05
CA GLN A 119 10.22 4.61 3.18
C GLN A 119 10.91 3.27 2.88
N ARG A 120 10.68 2.69 1.70
CA ARG A 120 11.35 1.47 1.23
C ARG A 120 12.86 1.63 1.20
N ALA A 121 13.37 2.70 0.60
CA ALA A 121 14.80 2.99 0.54
C ALA A 121 15.41 3.08 1.94
N ARG A 122 14.75 3.78 2.88
CA ARG A 122 15.19 3.87 4.29
C ARG A 122 15.22 2.51 4.97
N LEU A 123 14.22 1.65 4.75
CA LEU A 123 14.19 0.30 5.30
C LEU A 123 15.32 -0.56 4.74
N THR A 124 15.57 -0.50 3.43
CA THR A 124 16.68 -1.20 2.78
C THR A 124 18.04 -0.72 3.31
N ASP A 125 18.23 0.58 3.49
CA ASP A 125 19.48 1.13 4.02
C ASP A 125 19.70 0.72 5.48
N TYR A 126 18.64 0.71 6.28
CA TYR A 126 18.67 0.18 7.64
C TYR A 126 19.06 -1.31 7.65
N GLN A 127 18.46 -2.14 6.80
CA GLN A 127 18.78 -3.56 6.69
C GLN A 127 20.24 -3.79 6.27
N ARG A 128 20.76 -3.02 5.31
CA ARG A 128 22.17 -3.07 4.90
C ARG A 128 23.10 -2.72 6.05
N LEU A 129 22.77 -1.70 6.85
CA LEU A 129 23.56 -1.35 8.03
C LEU A 129 23.56 -2.51 9.04
N GLN A 130 22.40 -3.08 9.33
CA GLN A 130 22.28 -4.19 10.27
C GLN A 130 23.12 -5.41 9.83
N LEU A 131 23.08 -5.76 8.55
CA LEU A 131 23.88 -6.87 8.00
C LEU A 131 25.38 -6.58 8.07
N ARG A 132 25.82 -5.34 7.83
CA ARG A 132 27.23 -4.95 8.01
C ARG A 132 27.69 -5.02 9.46
N LEU A 133 26.82 -4.69 10.42
CA LEU A 133 27.15 -4.82 11.84
C LEU A 133 27.23 -6.29 12.25
N LEU A 134 26.31 -7.12 11.74
CA LEU A 134 26.32 -8.56 11.95
C LEU A 134 27.59 -9.21 11.40
N ASP A 135 27.99 -8.86 10.18
CA ASP A 135 29.22 -9.35 9.54
C ASP A 135 30.44 -9.13 10.44
N LYS A 136 30.62 -7.90 10.95
CA LYS A 136 31.68 -7.57 11.91
C LYS A 136 31.56 -8.34 13.23
N ALA A 137 30.34 -8.51 13.73
CA ALA A 137 30.08 -9.20 14.99
C ALA A 137 30.30 -10.72 14.89
N ILE A 138 30.17 -11.32 13.71
CA ILE A 138 30.43 -12.76 13.52
C ILE A 138 31.92 -13.06 13.68
N ASP A 139 32.79 -12.17 13.21
CA ASP A 139 34.25 -12.35 13.27
C ASP A 139 34.87 -11.92 14.61
N ASP A 140 34.22 -11.01 15.34
CA ASP A 140 34.70 -10.48 16.61
C ASP A 140 33.75 -10.80 17.79
N PRO A 141 34.13 -11.72 18.70
CA PRO A 141 33.33 -12.07 19.88
C PRO A 141 33.01 -10.90 20.82
N GLN A 142 33.87 -9.87 20.87
CA GLN A 142 33.63 -8.67 21.69
C GLN A 142 32.54 -7.80 21.08
N LEU A 143 32.54 -7.63 19.75
CA LEU A 143 31.46 -6.94 19.05
C LEU A 143 30.15 -7.74 19.10
N ALA A 144 30.21 -9.08 19.01
CA ALA A 144 29.06 -9.94 19.23
C ALA A 144 28.41 -9.74 20.59
N ALA A 145 29.22 -9.56 21.65
CA ALA A 145 28.73 -9.33 23.00
C ALA A 145 27.92 -8.03 23.12
N VAL A 146 28.34 -6.97 22.43
CA VAL A 146 27.61 -5.69 22.41
C VAL A 146 26.34 -5.77 21.56
N MET A 147 26.38 -6.50 20.45
CA MET A 147 25.24 -6.61 19.54
C MET A 147 24.13 -7.52 20.07
N SER A 148 24.47 -8.52 20.89
CA SER A 148 23.50 -9.45 21.48
C SER A 148 22.73 -8.80 22.63
N THR A 149 21.40 -8.92 22.59
CA THR A 149 20.51 -8.55 23.70
C THR A 149 20.19 -9.73 24.62
N ILE A 150 20.74 -10.90 24.30
CA ILE A 150 20.51 -12.16 25.00
C ILE A 150 21.82 -12.55 25.68
N GLU A 151 21.73 -12.86 26.97
CA GLU A 151 22.82 -13.49 27.71
C GLU A 151 22.93 -14.95 27.29
N THR A 152 24.13 -15.37 26.88
CA THR A 152 24.41 -16.72 26.38
C THR A 152 25.62 -17.29 27.10
N ALA A 153 25.64 -18.62 27.28
CA ALA A 153 26.72 -19.29 28.00
C ALA A 153 28.03 -19.32 27.19
N SER A 154 27.95 -19.25 25.85
CA SER A 154 29.12 -19.25 24.98
C SER A 154 29.08 -18.18 23.90
N ALA A 155 30.26 -17.82 23.39
CA ALA A 155 30.40 -16.93 22.23
C ALA A 155 29.87 -17.54 20.93
N ALA A 156 29.93 -18.88 20.80
CA ALA A 156 29.40 -19.59 19.64
C ALA A 156 27.86 -19.51 19.59
N GLU A 157 27.21 -19.80 20.72
CA GLU A 157 25.76 -19.67 20.88
C GLU A 157 25.29 -18.23 20.64
N ARG A 158 26.07 -17.24 21.09
CA ARG A 158 25.79 -15.82 20.81
C ARG A 158 25.71 -15.54 19.32
N ARG A 159 26.70 -15.98 18.55
CA ARG A 159 26.71 -15.79 17.09
C ARG A 159 25.56 -16.52 16.41
N GLN A 160 25.24 -17.72 16.88
CA GLN A 160 24.09 -18.47 16.41
C GLN A 160 22.79 -17.71 16.63
N PHE A 161 22.58 -17.12 17.81
CA PHE A 161 21.38 -16.31 18.11
C PHE A 161 21.34 -15.01 17.31
N LEU A 162 22.49 -14.35 17.11
CA LEU A 162 22.58 -13.19 16.23
C LEU A 162 22.18 -13.54 14.79
N PHE A 163 22.62 -14.70 14.29
CA PHE A 163 22.26 -15.17 12.96
C PHE A 163 20.79 -15.60 12.86
N ALA A 164 20.25 -16.27 13.89
CA ALA A 164 18.83 -16.63 13.98
C ALA A 164 17.93 -15.39 13.92
N ASN A 165 18.26 -14.34 14.67
CA ASN A 165 17.62 -13.05 14.57
C ASN A 165 17.69 -12.47 13.15
N ALA A 166 18.87 -12.51 12.52
CA ALA A 166 19.06 -11.97 11.19
C ALA A 166 18.18 -12.67 10.14
N LEU A 167 18.04 -14.00 10.21
CA LEU A 167 17.15 -14.78 9.34
C LEU A 167 15.68 -14.35 9.52
N TYR A 168 15.21 -14.28 10.76
CA TYR A 168 13.84 -13.84 11.06
C TYR A 168 13.58 -12.41 10.58
N VAL A 169 14.46 -11.48 10.92
CA VAL A 169 14.33 -10.07 10.53
C VAL A 169 14.39 -9.91 9.02
N ASN A 170 15.23 -10.65 8.31
CA ASN A 170 15.28 -10.64 6.84
C ASN A 170 13.96 -11.10 6.22
N ALA A 171 13.33 -12.17 6.75
CA ALA A 171 12.03 -12.63 6.28
C ALA A 171 10.95 -11.56 6.47
N VAL A 172 10.88 -10.96 7.67
CA VAL A 172 9.95 -9.87 7.97
C VAL A 172 10.22 -8.62 7.12
N PHE A 173 11.48 -8.31 6.83
CA PHE A 173 11.83 -7.21 5.92
C PHE A 173 11.31 -7.46 4.51
N GLY A 174 11.47 -8.67 3.98
CA GLY A 174 10.96 -9.06 2.66
C GLY A 174 9.46 -8.80 2.55
N TYR A 175 8.70 -9.19 3.58
CA TYR A 175 7.28 -8.88 3.69
C TYR A 175 7.00 -7.37 3.74
N ARG A 176 7.69 -6.61 4.61
CA ARG A 176 7.49 -5.16 4.79
C ARG A 176 7.75 -4.33 3.53
N ILE A 177 8.72 -4.72 2.70
CA ILE A 177 9.03 -4.00 1.46
C ILE A 177 8.19 -4.47 0.28
N GLY A 178 7.39 -5.53 0.45
CA GLY A 178 6.50 -6.10 -0.55
C GLY A 178 7.20 -7.03 -1.55
N VAL A 179 8.33 -7.64 -1.16
CA VAL A 179 8.98 -8.71 -1.93
C VAL A 179 8.27 -10.04 -1.70
N ALA A 180 7.71 -10.24 -0.51
CA ALA A 180 6.90 -11.40 -0.16
C ALA A 180 5.54 -10.96 0.37
N ASP A 181 4.49 -11.74 0.11
CA ASP A 181 3.20 -11.59 0.79
C ASP A 181 3.19 -12.30 2.17
N LEU A 182 2.03 -12.28 2.85
CA LEU A 182 1.90 -12.85 4.19
C LEU A 182 1.98 -14.39 4.18
N ASP A 183 1.47 -15.03 3.12
CA ASP A 183 1.47 -16.49 2.98
C ASP A 183 2.90 -16.99 2.69
N GLU A 184 3.62 -16.28 1.83
CA GLU A 184 5.05 -16.51 1.57
C GLU A 184 5.89 -16.31 2.83
N LEU A 185 5.62 -15.25 3.62
CA LEU A 185 6.26 -15.06 4.92
C LEU A 185 5.98 -16.23 5.86
N ARG A 186 4.72 -16.65 5.98
CA ARG A 186 4.32 -17.79 6.81
C ARG A 186 5.05 -19.05 6.40
N GLY A 187 5.12 -19.33 5.09
CA GLY A 187 5.87 -20.46 4.52
C GLY A 187 7.36 -20.41 4.87
N HIS A 188 7.99 -19.24 4.80
CA HIS A 188 9.39 -19.08 5.16
C HIS A 188 9.63 -19.30 6.66
N LEU A 189 8.81 -18.72 7.53
CA LEU A 189 8.92 -18.88 8.99
C LEU A 189 8.71 -20.33 9.40
N ARG A 190 7.81 -21.04 8.73
CA ARG A 190 7.54 -22.46 8.93
C ARG A 190 8.76 -23.36 8.67
N ILE A 191 9.64 -22.97 7.75
CA ILE A 191 10.94 -23.62 7.55
C ILE A 191 11.90 -23.27 8.69
N LEU A 192 11.96 -21.99 9.09
CA LEU A 192 12.86 -21.53 10.16
C LEU A 192 12.57 -22.19 11.51
N VAL A 193 11.30 -22.37 11.89
CA VAL A 193 10.93 -22.97 13.20
C VAL A 193 11.37 -24.43 13.35
N ARG A 194 11.75 -25.12 12.28
CA ARG A 194 12.33 -26.48 12.36
C ARG A 194 13.75 -26.48 12.91
N ASN A 195 14.45 -25.35 12.84
CA ASN A 195 15.82 -25.24 13.32
C ASN A 195 15.83 -25.11 14.85
N THR A 196 16.43 -26.07 15.55
CA THR A 196 16.50 -26.09 17.02
C THR A 196 17.19 -24.86 17.61
N VAL A 197 18.20 -24.31 16.93
CA VAL A 197 18.88 -23.07 17.32
C VAL A 197 17.92 -21.88 17.21
N PHE A 198 17.13 -21.84 16.13
CA PHE A 198 16.12 -20.79 15.96
C PHE A 198 15.08 -20.87 17.07
N ARG A 199 14.60 -22.07 17.42
CA ARG A 199 13.66 -22.27 18.52
C ARG A 199 14.23 -21.85 19.87
N ALA A 200 15.47 -22.22 20.17
CA ALA A 200 16.14 -21.80 21.40
C ALA A 200 16.29 -20.26 21.48
N TYR A 201 16.68 -19.63 20.37
CA TYR A 201 16.70 -18.16 20.24
C TYR A 201 15.29 -17.56 20.43
N TRP A 202 14.28 -18.19 19.85
CA TRP A 202 12.89 -17.74 19.94
C TRP A 202 12.41 -17.79 21.39
N GLU A 203 12.69 -18.86 22.14
CA GLU A 203 12.36 -18.93 23.56
C GLU A 203 13.15 -17.90 24.39
N ALA A 204 14.45 -17.75 24.13
CA ALA A 204 15.29 -16.79 24.84
C ALA A 204 14.83 -15.32 24.67
N THR A 205 14.18 -15.02 23.55
CA THR A 205 13.63 -13.68 23.25
C THR A 205 12.16 -13.51 23.65
N ARG A 206 11.53 -14.52 24.27
CA ARG A 206 10.13 -14.45 24.71
C ARG A 206 9.80 -13.23 25.58
N PRO A 207 10.61 -12.82 26.59
CA PRO A 207 10.31 -11.65 27.41
C PRO A 207 10.21 -10.36 26.59
N HIS A 208 11.07 -10.21 25.58
CA HIS A 208 11.06 -9.07 24.69
C HIS A 208 9.79 -9.05 23.82
N ARG A 209 9.36 -10.19 23.30
CA ARG A 209 8.13 -10.28 22.51
C ARG A 209 6.87 -10.05 23.34
N ALA A 210 6.85 -10.52 24.59
CA ALA A 210 5.73 -10.31 25.51
C ALA A 210 5.48 -8.81 25.82
N SER A 211 6.49 -7.96 25.66
CA SER A 211 6.35 -6.50 25.82
C SER A 211 5.70 -5.79 24.62
N LEU A 212 5.53 -6.49 23.49
CA LEU A 212 4.96 -5.90 22.29
C LEU A 212 3.44 -5.89 22.36
N ARG A 213 2.83 -4.80 21.89
CA ARG A 213 1.37 -4.73 21.74
C ARG A 213 0.88 -5.66 20.64
N ASP A 214 -0.28 -6.26 20.87
CA ASP A 214 -0.82 -7.27 19.97
C ASP A 214 -1.25 -6.73 18.59
N ASP A 215 -1.58 -5.44 18.52
CA ASP A 215 -2.02 -4.74 17.30
C ASP A 215 -0.86 -4.29 16.41
N THR A 216 0.38 -4.45 16.87
CA THR A 216 1.56 -4.19 16.05
C THR A 216 1.79 -5.33 15.06
N GLU A 217 2.36 -5.00 13.91
CA GLU A 217 2.74 -6.01 12.92
C GLU A 217 3.73 -7.02 13.49
N GLU A 218 4.69 -6.56 14.29
CA GLU A 218 5.65 -7.43 14.95
C GLU A 218 4.97 -8.39 15.95
N GLY A 219 3.97 -7.92 16.71
CA GLY A 219 3.18 -8.77 17.60
C GLY A 219 2.38 -9.83 16.83
N ARG A 220 1.75 -9.45 15.71
CA ARG A 220 1.04 -10.39 14.83
C ARG A 220 1.98 -11.47 14.27
N VAL A 221 3.13 -11.08 13.73
CA VAL A 221 4.13 -12.03 13.21
C VAL A 221 4.69 -12.90 14.34
N GLY A 222 4.93 -12.34 15.52
CA GLY A 222 5.38 -13.08 16.69
C GLY A 222 4.43 -14.23 17.05
N ARG A 223 3.12 -13.94 17.17
CA ARG A 223 2.10 -14.97 17.44
C ARG A 223 1.96 -15.99 16.32
N MET A 224 2.17 -15.58 15.07
CA MET A 224 2.21 -16.51 13.94
C MET A 224 3.35 -17.51 14.11
N VAL A 225 4.55 -17.08 14.50
CA VAL A 225 5.67 -17.98 14.78
C VAL A 225 5.38 -18.87 16.00
N ASP A 226 4.81 -18.31 17.07
CA ASP A 226 4.42 -19.09 18.26
C ASP A 226 3.42 -20.20 17.89
N SER A 227 2.44 -19.88 17.02
CA SER A 227 1.48 -20.86 16.52
C SER A 227 2.18 -21.92 15.66
N LEU A 228 3.08 -21.53 14.75
CA LEU A 228 3.84 -22.47 13.92
C LEU A 228 4.70 -23.43 14.76
N ILE A 229 5.28 -22.96 15.87
CA ILE A 229 6.05 -23.81 16.78
C ILE A 229 5.14 -24.80 17.49
N ARG A 230 4.01 -24.32 18.03
CA ARG A 230 3.03 -25.18 18.70
C ARG A 230 2.51 -26.25 17.76
N ASP A 231 2.07 -25.86 16.57
CA ASP A 231 1.50 -26.79 15.61
C ASP A 231 2.56 -27.84 15.15
N LEU A 232 3.85 -27.45 15.06
CA LEU A 232 4.95 -28.38 14.80
C LEU A 232 5.20 -29.35 15.97
N ASP A 233 5.09 -28.89 17.21
CA ASP A 233 5.26 -29.73 18.41
C ASP A 233 4.07 -30.70 18.60
N GLU A 234 2.87 -30.31 18.19
CA GLU A 234 1.65 -31.12 18.24
C GLU A 234 1.52 -32.10 17.07
N SER A 235 2.24 -31.87 15.97
CA SER A 235 2.23 -32.78 14.82
C SER A 235 3.11 -34.00 15.08
N ASP A 236 2.49 -35.14 15.40
CA ASP A 236 3.13 -36.47 15.49
C ASP A 236 3.61 -37.02 14.13
N THR A 237 3.25 -36.33 13.03
CA THR A 237 3.45 -36.79 11.66
C THR A 237 4.25 -35.80 10.84
N ASP A 238 5.10 -36.36 9.98
CA ASP A 238 5.76 -35.71 8.87
C ASP A 238 4.76 -34.86 8.02
N GLU A 239 3.47 -35.19 7.98
CA GLU A 239 2.42 -34.51 7.20
C GLU A 239 2.15 -33.01 7.48
N TRP A 240 2.84 -32.40 8.44
CA TRP A 240 2.78 -30.97 8.78
C TRP A 240 2.77 -30.07 7.53
N TRP A 241 3.42 -30.42 6.41
CA TRP A 241 3.56 -29.62 5.16
C TRP A 241 2.36 -29.55 4.23
N VAL A 242 1.29 -30.30 4.49
CA VAL A 242 0.07 -30.22 3.67
C VAL A 242 -0.96 -29.40 4.46
N VAL A 243 -1.54 -28.38 3.82
CA VAL A 243 -2.67 -27.54 4.26
C VAL A 243 -2.33 -26.20 4.94
N GLY A 244 -2.87 -25.15 4.30
CA GLY A 244 -3.11 -23.84 4.86
C GLY A 244 -3.71 -22.93 3.78
N GLU A 245 -5.00 -23.11 3.45
CA GLU A 245 -5.75 -22.05 2.76
C GLU A 245 -5.79 -20.80 3.67
N PRO A 246 -5.54 -19.60 3.14
CA PRO A 246 -5.63 -18.37 3.91
C PRO A 246 -7.11 -18.11 4.29
N PRO A 247 -7.39 -17.60 5.51
CA PRO A 247 -8.75 -17.20 5.87
C PRO A 247 -9.22 -16.06 4.95
N GLY A 248 -10.36 -16.28 4.29
CA GLY A 248 -11.05 -15.26 3.48
C GLY A 248 -11.74 -14.18 4.29
#